data_AF-A0A5D2MDW0-F1
#
_entry.id   AF-A0A5D2MDW0-F1
#
_cell.length_a   1.000
_cell.length_b   1.000
_cell.length_c   1.000
_cell.angle_alpha   90.00
_cell.angle_beta   90.00
_cell.angle_gamma   90.00
#
_symmetry.space_group_name_H-M   'P 1'
#
loop_
_entity.id
_entity.type
_entity.pdbx_description
1 polymer ?
#
loop_
_entity_poly.entity_id
_entity_poly.type
_entity_poly.pdbx_seq_one_letter_code
_entity_poly.pdbx_strand_id
1 'polypeptide(L)'
;MKAGITPHANLYHYDLPLALQEKYLDLLDRQAIYMITHYVEFCFKTFGDRVKTWMTFNEPRVVAALGFDNGINPPNRCSKQFGNCTDGNSATEPYIAAHHLILSHAEAVERYREKYQNGRIDIFLDFVWYEPLTRSKADYYVAQRAKDFHVGWFWHPLVYGKYPRTMQKIVRERLSKFTKSEVEKVKNSFDILCLNHYTSYHIYDPHRPPSNVTDYQQDWNVGFAHSEWLYEVPWGMYKAVTYVKERYGSPNIILSENGMDDPGNLTFPKSLHDSNRVNFYRSYLKELKRAMDDGADITGYFAWSILDNFE
;
A
#
# COMPACT_ATOMS: atom_id res chain seq x y z
N MET A 1 -26.03 2.96 8.67
CA MET A 1 -27.09 3.55 7.83
C MET A 1 -27.95 4.61 8.52
N LYS A 2 -28.43 4.43 9.77
CA LYS A 2 -29.33 5.41 10.43
C LYS A 2 -28.79 6.86 10.50
N ALA A 3 -27.47 7.03 10.58
CA ALA A 3 -26.81 8.34 10.64
C ALA A 3 -26.40 8.90 9.26
N GLY A 4 -26.80 8.28 8.14
CA GLY A 4 -26.41 8.72 6.79
C GLY A 4 -24.94 8.48 6.42
N ILE A 5 -24.18 7.75 7.24
CA ILE A 5 -22.77 7.40 7.00
C ILE A 5 -22.68 6.08 6.23
N THR A 6 -21.98 6.09 5.11
CA THR A 6 -21.69 4.92 4.27
C THR A 6 -20.47 4.17 4.82
N PRO A 7 -20.58 2.88 5.19
CA PRO A 7 -19.44 2.12 5.66
C PRO A 7 -18.54 1.67 4.50
N HIS A 8 -17.24 1.92 4.63
CA HIS A 8 -16.17 1.31 3.83
C HIS A 8 -15.46 0.30 4.73
N ALA A 9 -15.72 -0.99 4.53
CA ALA A 9 -15.20 -2.03 5.43
C ALA A 9 -13.83 -2.52 4.95
N ASN A 10 -12.81 -2.30 5.77
CA ASN A 10 -11.52 -2.94 5.63
C ASN A 10 -11.53 -4.32 6.28
N LEU A 11 -11.16 -5.34 5.51
CA LEU A 11 -11.24 -6.74 5.92
C LEU A 11 -9.93 -7.24 6.53
N TYR A 12 -8.80 -6.62 6.21
CA TYR A 12 -7.51 -6.99 6.76
C TYR A 12 -6.67 -5.73 6.98
N HIS A 13 -6.36 -5.44 8.23
CA HIS A 13 -5.55 -4.30 8.65
C HIS A 13 -4.39 -4.79 9.52
N TYR A 14 -3.55 -5.66 8.93
CA TYR A 14 -2.38 -6.27 9.59
C TYR A 14 -2.72 -7.18 10.78
N ASP A 15 -4.00 -7.56 10.89
CA ASP A 15 -4.61 -8.21 12.05
C ASP A 15 -4.81 -9.72 11.84
N LEU A 16 -3.83 -10.35 11.19
CA LEU A 16 -3.85 -11.78 10.95
C LEU A 16 -3.96 -12.58 12.28
N PRO A 17 -4.85 -13.58 12.37
CA PRO A 17 -4.88 -14.49 13.51
C PRO A 17 -3.55 -15.23 13.73
N LEU A 18 -2.99 -15.13 14.94
CA LEU A 18 -1.74 -15.78 15.35
C LEU A 18 -1.73 -17.30 15.05
N ALA A 19 -2.86 -17.98 15.22
CA ALA A 19 -2.97 -19.41 14.96
C ALA A 19 -2.63 -19.80 13.50
N LEU A 20 -2.84 -18.89 12.53
CA LEU A 20 -2.45 -19.11 11.14
C LEU A 20 -0.95 -18.95 10.93
N GLN A 21 -0.35 -17.95 11.59
CA GLN A 21 1.09 -17.72 11.59
C GLN A 21 1.83 -18.93 12.19
N GLU A 22 1.39 -19.43 13.35
CA GLU A 22 2.04 -20.57 14.03
C GLU A 22 1.91 -21.88 13.24
N LYS A 23 0.79 -22.08 12.55
CA LYS A 23 0.50 -23.35 11.87
C LYS A 23 1.08 -23.43 10.45
N TYR A 24 1.08 -22.33 9.71
CA TYR A 24 1.38 -22.33 8.28
C TYR A 24 2.43 -21.30 7.87
N LEU A 25 3.00 -20.52 8.80
CA LEU A 25 3.77 -19.32 8.47
C LEU A 25 2.99 -18.33 7.59
N ASP A 26 1.66 -18.42 7.70
CA ASP A 26 0.65 -17.60 7.06
C ASP A 26 0.95 -17.18 5.61
N LEU A 27 1.28 -15.89 5.36
CA LEU A 27 1.49 -15.33 4.03
C LEU A 27 2.64 -15.99 3.26
N LEU A 28 3.47 -16.83 3.90
CA LEU A 28 4.53 -17.58 3.22
C LEU A 28 4.03 -18.91 2.63
N ASP A 29 2.88 -19.42 3.08
CA ASP A 29 2.24 -20.60 2.53
C ASP A 29 1.08 -20.23 1.60
N ARG A 30 0.96 -20.93 0.48
CA ARG A 30 -0.08 -20.70 -0.52
C ARG A 30 -1.50 -20.94 0.03
N GLN A 31 -1.63 -21.71 1.12
CA GLN A 31 -2.87 -21.91 1.86
C GLN A 31 -3.46 -20.59 2.41
N ALA A 32 -2.65 -19.55 2.60
CA ALA A 32 -3.14 -18.22 2.98
C ALA A 32 -4.22 -17.69 2.04
N ILE A 33 -4.07 -17.94 0.73
CA ILE A 33 -5.04 -17.54 -0.29
C ILE A 33 -6.41 -18.12 0.02
N TYR A 34 -6.47 -19.42 0.33
CA TYR A 34 -7.72 -20.08 0.68
C TYR A 34 -8.30 -19.51 1.98
N MET A 35 -7.48 -19.36 3.02
CA MET A 35 -7.93 -18.96 4.36
C MET A 35 -8.47 -17.53 4.38
N ILE A 36 -7.70 -16.57 3.83
CA ILE A 36 -8.11 -15.16 3.75
C ILE A 36 -9.39 -15.04 2.94
N THR A 37 -9.46 -15.69 1.78
CA THR A 37 -10.64 -15.61 0.91
C THR A 37 -11.90 -16.15 1.59
N HIS A 38 -11.81 -17.23 2.38
CA HIS A 38 -12.97 -17.76 3.11
C HIS A 38 -13.44 -16.83 4.22
N TYR A 39 -12.52 -16.19 4.93
CA TYR A 39 -12.85 -15.16 5.91
C TYR A 39 -13.53 -13.94 5.25
N VAL A 40 -12.99 -13.48 4.13
CA VAL A 40 -13.55 -12.37 3.35
C VAL A 40 -14.96 -12.72 2.85
N GLU A 41 -15.16 -13.93 2.30
CA GLU A 41 -16.47 -14.40 1.87
C GLU A 41 -17.48 -14.52 3.03
N PHE A 42 -17.02 -14.95 4.22
CA PHE A 42 -17.85 -14.93 5.43
C PHE A 42 -18.33 -13.51 5.76
N CYS A 43 -17.47 -12.51 5.65
CA CYS A 43 -17.84 -11.10 5.86
C CYS A 43 -18.89 -10.63 4.85
N PHE A 44 -18.74 -10.98 3.57
CA PHE A 44 -19.74 -10.66 2.54
C PHE A 44 -21.12 -11.24 2.88
N LYS A 45 -21.18 -12.52 3.26
CA LYS A 45 -22.43 -13.19 3.64
C LYS A 45 -23.09 -12.54 4.85
N THR A 46 -22.27 -12.13 5.82
CA THR A 46 -22.75 -11.69 7.13
C THR A 46 -23.16 -10.22 7.15
N PHE A 47 -22.43 -9.35 6.43
CA PHE A 47 -22.62 -7.89 6.49
C PHE A 47 -22.96 -7.26 5.14
N GLY A 48 -22.96 -8.02 4.04
CA GLY A 48 -23.23 -7.52 2.69
C GLY A 48 -24.67 -7.08 2.45
N ASP A 49 -25.58 -7.28 3.39
CA ASP A 49 -26.89 -6.63 3.38
C ASP A 49 -26.77 -5.11 3.55
N ARG A 50 -25.80 -4.64 4.34
CA ARG A 50 -25.59 -3.22 4.71
C ARG A 50 -24.30 -2.62 4.16
N VAL A 51 -23.21 -3.39 4.10
CA VAL A 51 -21.90 -2.94 3.60
C VAL A 51 -21.83 -3.16 2.10
N LYS A 52 -21.61 -2.08 1.35
CA LYS A 52 -21.56 -2.08 -0.12
C LYS A 52 -20.20 -1.65 -0.68
N THR A 53 -19.23 -1.39 0.17
CA THR A 53 -17.87 -1.04 -0.26
C THR A 53 -16.88 -1.76 0.64
N TRP A 54 -16.10 -2.63 0.02
CA TRP A 54 -15.21 -3.58 0.66
C TRP A 54 -13.78 -3.29 0.26
N MET A 55 -12.87 -3.39 1.22
CA MET A 55 -11.45 -3.19 1.02
C MET A 55 -10.77 -4.44 1.54
N THR A 56 -10.14 -5.22 0.65
CA THR A 56 -9.61 -6.53 1.06
C THR A 56 -8.44 -6.41 2.02
N PHE A 57 -7.54 -5.45 1.78
CA PHE A 57 -6.33 -5.23 2.56
C PHE A 57 -6.08 -3.73 2.71
N ASN A 58 -5.56 -3.33 3.87
CA ASN A 58 -4.81 -2.09 4.02
C ASN A 58 -3.35 -2.30 3.67
N GLU A 59 -2.80 -1.40 2.86
CA GLU A 59 -1.37 -1.23 2.60
C GLU A 59 -0.57 -2.54 2.60
N PRO A 60 -0.90 -3.48 1.69
CA PRO A 60 -0.28 -4.82 1.69
C PRO A 60 1.24 -4.77 1.46
N ARG A 61 1.75 -3.66 0.92
CA ARG A 61 3.20 -3.40 0.82
C ARG A 61 3.83 -3.26 2.20
N VAL A 62 3.19 -2.55 3.12
CA VAL A 62 3.69 -2.40 4.50
C VAL A 62 3.75 -3.76 5.19
N VAL A 63 2.73 -4.61 5.03
CA VAL A 63 2.75 -5.99 5.55
C VAL A 63 3.95 -6.76 5.02
N ALA A 64 4.15 -6.76 3.70
CA ALA A 64 5.22 -7.50 3.06
C ALA A 64 6.62 -6.95 3.42
N ALA A 65 6.80 -5.63 3.31
CA ALA A 65 8.09 -4.98 3.53
C ALA A 65 8.44 -4.88 5.02
N LEU A 66 7.55 -4.40 5.88
CA LEU A 66 7.87 -4.22 7.30
C LEU A 66 7.73 -5.51 8.11
N GLY A 67 6.92 -6.46 7.66
CA GLY A 67 6.72 -7.75 8.33
C GLY A 67 7.76 -8.83 7.98
N PHE A 68 8.27 -8.81 6.73
CA PHE A 68 9.11 -9.89 6.20
C PHE A 68 10.48 -9.45 5.65
N ASP A 69 10.79 -8.14 5.65
CA ASP A 69 12.09 -7.63 5.20
C ASP A 69 12.97 -7.15 6.37
N ASN A 70 12.53 -6.13 7.10
CA ASN A 70 13.23 -5.59 8.26
C ASN A 70 12.61 -6.03 9.60
N GLY A 71 11.45 -6.70 9.55
CA GLY A 71 10.76 -7.27 10.69
C GLY A 71 10.37 -6.26 11.76
N ILE A 72 10.10 -5.00 11.40
CA ILE A 72 9.60 -3.97 12.32
C ILE A 72 8.15 -4.28 12.74
N ASN A 73 7.33 -4.78 11.82
CA ASN A 73 5.95 -5.17 12.09
C ASN A 73 5.85 -6.70 12.29
N PRO A 74 4.82 -7.20 12.99
CA PRO A 74 4.50 -8.62 12.99
C PRO A 74 4.39 -9.19 11.56
N PRO A 75 4.87 -10.42 11.31
CA PRO A 75 5.37 -11.40 12.27
C PRO A 75 6.86 -11.26 12.64
N ASN A 76 7.47 -10.10 12.37
CA ASN A 76 8.85 -9.77 12.70
C ASN A 76 9.86 -10.76 12.11
N ARG A 77 9.71 -11.07 10.81
CA ARG A 77 10.62 -11.96 10.08
C ARG A 77 11.62 -11.15 9.26
N CYS A 78 12.88 -11.51 9.36
CA CYS A 78 13.96 -10.89 8.58
C CYS A 78 15.24 -11.73 8.62
N SER A 79 16.11 -11.52 7.63
CA SER A 79 17.48 -12.00 7.68
C SER A 79 18.25 -11.25 8.77
N LYS A 80 19.12 -11.96 9.50
CA LYS A 80 19.87 -11.45 10.66
C LYS A 80 20.63 -10.13 10.43
N GLN A 81 21.05 -9.84 9.20
CA GLN A 81 21.77 -8.60 8.88
C GLN A 81 20.88 -7.35 8.77
N PHE A 82 19.55 -7.51 8.70
CA PHE A 82 18.60 -6.41 8.44
C PHE A 82 17.68 -6.11 9.62
N GLY A 83 17.70 -6.94 10.66
CA GLY A 83 16.96 -6.71 11.89
C GLY A 83 17.27 -7.77 12.94
N ASN A 84 16.66 -7.62 14.12
CA ASN A 84 16.86 -8.52 15.25
C ASN A 84 15.82 -9.65 15.28
N CYS A 85 15.52 -10.22 14.11
CA CYS A 85 14.53 -11.29 13.98
C CYS A 85 15.12 -12.65 14.33
N THR A 86 14.28 -13.54 14.84
CA THR A 86 14.69 -14.91 15.20
C THR A 86 14.77 -15.84 13.98
N ASP A 87 14.03 -15.52 12.91
CA ASP A 87 13.95 -16.28 11.67
C ASP A 87 13.48 -15.36 10.52
N GLY A 88 13.63 -15.82 9.28
CA GLY A 88 13.19 -15.09 8.10
C GLY A 88 14.24 -15.03 6.99
N ASN A 89 13.78 -14.61 5.81
CA ASN A 89 14.64 -14.34 4.67
C ASN A 89 14.15 -13.12 3.88
N SER A 90 14.75 -11.97 4.19
CA SER A 90 14.46 -10.67 3.59
C SER A 90 14.64 -10.65 2.06
N ALA A 91 15.45 -11.55 1.50
CA ALA A 91 15.63 -11.64 0.05
C ALA A 91 14.40 -12.18 -0.67
N THR A 92 13.60 -13.03 -0.01
CA THR A 92 12.54 -13.82 -0.67
C THR A 92 11.16 -13.64 -0.05
N GLU A 93 11.07 -13.60 1.27
CA GLU A 93 9.81 -13.62 2.00
C GLU A 93 8.89 -12.42 1.69
N PRO A 94 9.38 -11.17 1.57
CA PRO A 94 8.53 -10.04 1.16
C PRO A 94 7.84 -10.28 -0.20
N TYR A 95 8.55 -10.88 -1.15
CA TYR A 95 8.02 -11.17 -2.48
C TYR A 95 7.02 -12.32 -2.50
N ILE A 96 7.21 -13.32 -1.65
CA ILE A 96 6.25 -14.42 -1.47
C ILE A 96 4.97 -13.88 -0.82
N ALA A 97 5.10 -13.14 0.29
CA ALA A 97 3.98 -12.57 1.02
C ALA A 97 3.14 -11.63 0.14
N ALA A 98 3.80 -10.69 -0.57
CA ALA A 98 3.12 -9.79 -1.51
C ALA A 98 2.40 -10.55 -2.64
N HIS A 99 3.00 -11.62 -3.16
CA HIS A 99 2.37 -12.43 -4.19
C HIS A 99 1.09 -13.11 -3.70
N HIS A 100 1.12 -13.71 -2.50
CA HIS A 100 -0.07 -14.32 -1.90
C HIS A 100 -1.14 -13.29 -1.53
N LEU A 101 -0.77 -12.09 -1.07
CA LEU A 101 -1.72 -11.00 -0.84
C LEU A 101 -2.43 -10.58 -2.14
N ILE A 102 -1.69 -10.42 -3.25
CA ILE A 102 -2.30 -10.10 -4.56
C ILE A 102 -3.25 -11.21 -5.02
N LEU A 103 -2.86 -12.48 -4.88
CA LEU A 103 -3.71 -13.60 -5.27
C LEU A 103 -4.96 -13.73 -4.39
N SER A 104 -4.82 -13.50 -3.09
CA SER A 104 -5.93 -13.49 -2.13
C SER A 104 -6.93 -12.37 -2.46
N HIS A 105 -6.44 -11.18 -2.80
CA HIS A 105 -7.26 -10.07 -3.24
C HIS A 105 -8.04 -10.43 -4.51
N ALA A 106 -7.34 -10.93 -5.54
CA ALA A 106 -7.95 -11.30 -6.82
C ALA A 106 -9.03 -12.38 -6.68
N GLU A 107 -8.77 -13.42 -5.88
CA GLU A 107 -9.75 -14.47 -5.59
C GLU A 107 -10.97 -13.92 -4.81
N ALA A 108 -10.76 -13.04 -3.84
CA ALA A 108 -11.86 -12.39 -3.12
C ALA A 108 -12.74 -11.53 -4.04
N VAL A 109 -12.12 -10.78 -4.97
CA VAL A 109 -12.81 -9.96 -5.98
C VAL A 109 -13.62 -10.83 -6.92
N GLU A 110 -13.04 -11.91 -7.44
CA GLU A 110 -13.75 -12.87 -8.30
C GLU A 110 -14.99 -13.42 -7.58
N ARG A 111 -14.85 -13.91 -6.34
CA ARG A 111 -15.99 -14.42 -5.56
C ARG A 111 -17.05 -13.36 -5.26
N TYR A 112 -16.63 -12.13 -4.97
CA TYR A 112 -17.56 -11.02 -4.74
C TYR A 112 -18.39 -10.73 -5.99
N ARG A 113 -17.70 -10.64 -7.14
CA ARG A 113 -18.30 -10.40 -8.45
C ARG A 113 -19.12 -11.58 -8.96
N GLU A 114 -18.87 -12.82 -8.55
CA GLU A 114 -19.71 -13.95 -8.97
C GLU A 114 -20.99 -14.09 -8.13
N LYS A 115 -20.94 -13.81 -6.83
CA LYS A 115 -21.99 -14.20 -5.89
C LYS A 115 -22.75 -13.05 -5.23
N TYR A 116 -22.15 -11.86 -5.07
CA TYR A 116 -22.70 -10.81 -4.20
C TYR A 116 -23.06 -9.50 -4.90
N GLN A 117 -22.38 -9.14 -6.00
CA GLN A 117 -22.73 -8.14 -7.06
C GLN A 117 -23.53 -6.85 -6.71
N ASN A 118 -23.63 -6.45 -5.45
CA ASN A 118 -24.51 -5.36 -5.00
C ASN A 118 -23.76 -4.14 -4.47
N GLY A 119 -22.46 -4.06 -4.74
CA GLY A 119 -21.54 -3.05 -4.24
C GLY A 119 -20.21 -3.10 -4.99
N ARG A 120 -19.15 -2.58 -4.34
CA ARG A 120 -17.79 -2.50 -4.87
C ARG A 120 -16.78 -3.18 -3.96
N ILE A 121 -15.68 -3.65 -4.54
CA ILE A 121 -14.57 -4.28 -3.83
C ILE A 121 -13.23 -3.83 -4.38
N ASP A 122 -12.37 -3.36 -3.49
CA ASP A 122 -11.09 -2.72 -3.80
C ASP A 122 -10.02 -3.07 -2.75
N ILE A 123 -8.92 -2.32 -2.78
CA ILE A 123 -7.77 -2.47 -1.89
C ILE A 123 -7.21 -1.08 -1.57
N PHE A 124 -6.78 -0.86 -0.34
CA PHE A 124 -6.08 0.37 0.05
C PHE A 124 -4.59 0.20 -0.20
N LEU A 125 -4.00 1.10 -0.99
CA LEU A 125 -2.57 1.08 -1.31
C LEU A 125 -1.89 2.32 -0.76
N ASP A 126 -0.78 2.13 -0.08
CA ASP A 126 0.07 3.24 0.34
C ASP A 126 0.90 3.77 -0.82
N PHE A 127 0.99 5.09 -0.91
CA PHE A 127 1.79 5.75 -1.91
C PHE A 127 2.47 7.01 -1.40
N VAL A 128 3.75 6.89 -1.07
CA VAL A 128 4.66 8.02 -0.91
C VAL A 128 5.08 8.54 -2.29
N TRP A 129 5.06 9.86 -2.48
CA TRP A 129 5.62 10.43 -3.70
C TRP A 129 7.15 10.51 -3.62
N TYR A 130 7.81 10.09 -4.69
CA TYR A 130 9.27 10.14 -4.80
C TYR A 130 9.67 11.12 -5.89
N GLU A 131 10.19 12.28 -5.47
CA GLU A 131 10.71 13.33 -6.34
C GLU A 131 12.22 13.10 -6.57
N PRO A 132 12.72 13.22 -7.80
CA PRO A 132 14.16 13.18 -8.03
C PRO A 132 14.84 14.39 -7.38
N LEU A 133 15.95 14.17 -6.66
CA LEU A 133 16.70 15.22 -5.97
C LEU A 133 17.27 16.25 -6.95
N THR A 134 17.75 15.79 -8.10
CA THR A 134 18.24 16.64 -9.19
C THR A 134 17.53 16.34 -10.50
N ARG A 135 17.76 17.18 -11.51
CA ARG A 135 17.27 16.94 -12.88
C ARG A 135 18.10 15.90 -13.64
N SER A 136 19.00 15.18 -12.98
CA SER A 136 19.84 14.17 -13.62
C SER A 136 18.99 12.99 -14.10
N LYS A 137 19.40 12.40 -15.21
CA LYS A 137 18.73 11.21 -15.75
C LYS A 137 18.74 10.05 -14.75
N ALA A 138 19.81 9.94 -13.96
CA ALA A 138 19.97 8.93 -12.92
C ALA A 138 18.91 9.07 -11.82
N ASP A 139 18.73 10.29 -11.30
CA ASP A 139 17.73 10.57 -10.25
C ASP A 139 16.30 10.32 -10.74
N TYR A 140 15.99 10.70 -11.99
CA TYR A 140 14.68 10.37 -12.59
C TYR A 140 14.44 8.86 -12.67
N TYR A 141 15.46 8.06 -13.01
CA TYR A 141 15.32 6.62 -13.10
C TYR A 141 15.12 5.98 -11.74
N VAL A 142 15.87 6.38 -10.71
CA VAL A 142 15.65 5.85 -9.36
C VAL A 142 14.33 6.33 -8.77
N ALA A 143 13.88 7.57 -9.08
CA ALA A 143 12.55 8.05 -8.71
C ALA A 143 11.44 7.18 -9.30
N GLN A 144 11.55 6.81 -10.57
CA GLN A 144 10.60 5.87 -11.18
C GLN A 144 10.68 4.47 -10.56
N ARG A 145 11.89 3.99 -10.26
CA ARG A 145 12.10 2.70 -9.61
C ARG A 145 11.48 2.64 -8.22
N ALA A 146 11.63 3.67 -7.39
CA ALA A 146 10.98 3.76 -6.08
C ALA A 146 9.45 3.67 -6.21
N LYS A 147 8.87 4.38 -7.18
CA LYS A 147 7.42 4.28 -7.48
C LYS A 147 7.01 2.87 -7.93
N ASP A 148 7.84 2.20 -8.75
CA ASP A 148 7.60 0.82 -9.18
C ASP A 148 7.63 -0.17 -7.99
N PHE A 149 8.55 0.00 -7.04
CA PHE A 149 8.67 -0.87 -5.86
C PHE A 149 7.69 -0.52 -4.73
N HIS A 150 7.13 0.69 -4.72
CA HIS A 150 6.13 1.12 -3.74
C HIS A 150 4.71 0.84 -4.25
N VAL A 151 4.04 1.82 -4.85
CA VAL A 151 2.66 1.66 -5.35
C VAL A 151 2.59 0.68 -6.53
N GLY A 152 3.60 0.68 -7.40
CA GLY A 152 3.63 -0.16 -8.60
C GLY A 152 3.68 -1.65 -8.31
N TRP A 153 4.18 -2.06 -7.14
CA TRP A 153 4.34 -3.46 -6.79
C TRP A 153 2.99 -4.18 -6.70
N PHE A 154 1.97 -3.49 -6.20
CA PHE A 154 0.59 -3.99 -6.12
C PHE A 154 -0.26 -3.45 -7.26
N TRP A 155 -0.22 -2.14 -7.55
CA TRP A 155 -1.11 -1.54 -8.54
C TRP A 155 -0.84 -2.01 -9.98
N HIS A 156 0.41 -2.21 -10.37
CA HIS A 156 0.74 -2.62 -11.74
C HIS A 156 0.23 -4.03 -12.09
N PRO A 157 0.34 -5.04 -11.19
CA PRO A 157 -0.39 -6.30 -11.35
C PRO A 157 -1.89 -6.13 -11.53
N LEU A 158 -2.55 -5.32 -10.69
CA LEU A 158 -4.00 -5.14 -10.78
C LEU A 158 -4.42 -4.52 -12.12
N VAL A 159 -3.64 -3.60 -12.70
CA VAL A 159 -3.98 -3.01 -14.01
C VAL A 159 -3.57 -3.88 -15.19
N TYR A 160 -2.42 -4.54 -15.13
CA TYR A 160 -1.79 -5.17 -16.31
C TYR A 160 -1.56 -6.68 -16.20
N GLY A 161 -1.91 -7.31 -15.08
CA GLY A 161 -1.70 -8.73 -14.83
C GLY A 161 -0.23 -9.14 -14.71
N LYS A 162 0.67 -8.20 -14.42
CA LYS A 162 2.11 -8.44 -14.29
C LYS A 162 2.77 -7.43 -13.36
N TYR A 163 3.88 -7.80 -12.74
CA TYR A 163 4.70 -6.85 -11.99
C TYR A 163 5.39 -5.80 -12.88
N PRO A 164 5.81 -4.64 -12.35
CA PRO A 164 6.59 -3.66 -13.10
C PRO A 164 7.85 -4.27 -13.73
N ARG A 165 8.19 -3.85 -14.96
CA ARG A 165 9.36 -4.38 -15.68
C ARG A 165 10.66 -4.13 -14.93
N THR A 166 10.76 -3.04 -14.19
CA THR A 166 11.90 -2.69 -13.35
C THR A 166 12.11 -3.72 -12.24
N MET A 167 11.05 -4.07 -11.51
CA MET A 167 11.10 -5.13 -10.48
C MET A 167 11.48 -6.48 -11.08
N GLN A 168 10.87 -6.88 -12.21
CA GLN A 168 11.21 -8.15 -12.87
C GLN A 168 12.70 -8.28 -13.23
N LYS A 169 13.35 -7.18 -13.63
CA LYS A 169 14.78 -7.16 -13.99
C LYS A 169 15.72 -7.22 -12.79
N ILE A 170 15.32 -6.60 -11.68
CA ILE A 170 16.13 -6.47 -10.47
C ILE A 170 15.97 -7.70 -9.58
N VAL A 171 14.73 -8.07 -9.28
CA VAL A 171 14.37 -9.13 -8.32
C VAL A 171 14.47 -10.53 -8.93
N ARG A 172 14.18 -10.64 -10.23
CA ARG A 172 14.39 -11.86 -11.05
C ARG A 172 13.68 -13.09 -10.48
N GLU A 173 14.41 -14.18 -10.23
CA GLU A 173 13.88 -15.45 -9.73
C GLU A 173 13.23 -15.38 -8.34
N ARG A 174 13.57 -14.35 -7.54
CA ARG A 174 12.93 -14.11 -6.24
C ARG A 174 11.52 -13.52 -6.39
N LEU A 175 11.18 -12.98 -7.56
CA LEU A 175 9.85 -12.45 -7.86
C LEU A 175 8.98 -13.55 -8.48
N SER A 176 8.00 -14.02 -7.72
CA SER A 176 7.02 -15.01 -8.16
C SER A 176 6.36 -14.62 -9.49
N LYS A 177 6.03 -15.62 -10.31
CA LYS A 177 5.37 -15.43 -11.61
C LYS A 177 3.93 -15.85 -11.51
N PHE A 178 3.03 -15.00 -11.99
CA PHE A 178 1.64 -15.40 -12.21
C PHE A 178 1.56 -16.44 -13.34
N THR A 179 0.84 -17.52 -13.07
CA THR A 179 0.33 -18.45 -14.07
C THR A 179 -0.73 -17.75 -14.93
N LYS A 180 -1.06 -18.34 -16.09
CA LYS A 180 -2.07 -17.77 -16.99
C LYS A 180 -3.42 -17.55 -16.29
N SER A 181 -3.88 -18.53 -15.50
CA SER A 181 -5.14 -18.41 -14.75
C SER A 181 -5.09 -17.31 -13.69
N GLU A 182 -3.95 -17.13 -13.01
CA GLU A 182 -3.80 -16.06 -12.03
C GLU A 182 -3.79 -14.68 -12.69
N VAL A 183 -3.17 -14.54 -13.88
CA VAL A 183 -3.20 -13.29 -14.64
C VAL A 183 -4.63 -12.86 -14.96
N GLU A 184 -5.49 -13.79 -15.38
CA GLU A 184 -6.90 -13.50 -15.69
C GLU A 184 -7.68 -13.04 -14.45
N LYS A 185 -7.38 -13.57 -13.27
CA LYS A 185 -8.02 -13.14 -12.02
C LYS A 185 -7.49 -11.80 -11.50
N VAL A 186 -6.17 -11.59 -11.55
CA VAL A 186 -5.51 -10.41 -10.97
C VAL A 186 -5.74 -9.17 -11.81
N LYS A 187 -5.74 -9.31 -13.13
CA LYS A 187 -5.94 -8.16 -14.02
C LYS A 187 -7.37 -7.64 -13.90
N ASN A 188 -7.50 -6.33 -13.71
CA ASN A 188 -8.75 -5.61 -13.48
C ASN A 188 -9.53 -6.07 -12.23
N SER A 189 -8.86 -6.61 -11.21
CA SER A 189 -9.50 -7.01 -9.96
C SER A 189 -9.78 -5.84 -9.01
N PHE A 190 -10.20 -4.69 -9.53
CA PHE A 190 -10.56 -3.50 -8.75
C PHE A 190 -11.72 -2.78 -9.45
N ASP A 191 -12.48 -2.00 -8.70
CA ASP A 191 -13.53 -1.11 -9.20
C ASP A 191 -13.07 0.37 -9.17
N ILE A 192 -12.31 0.76 -8.14
CA ILE A 192 -11.68 2.07 -7.94
C ILE A 192 -10.28 1.91 -7.33
N LEU A 193 -9.45 2.95 -7.43
CA LEU A 193 -8.17 3.00 -6.72
C LEU A 193 -8.34 3.71 -5.38
N CYS A 194 -7.91 3.10 -4.29
CA CYS A 194 -7.88 3.76 -3.00
C CYS A 194 -6.43 3.96 -2.55
N LEU A 195 -6.04 5.21 -2.29
CA LEU A 195 -4.66 5.60 -1.97
C LEU A 195 -4.54 6.19 -0.56
N ASN A 196 -3.61 5.65 0.21
CA ASN A 196 -3.14 6.23 1.45
C ASN A 196 -1.90 7.09 1.14
N HIS A 197 -1.96 8.39 1.41
CA HIS A 197 -0.86 9.31 1.11
C HIS A 197 -0.61 10.25 2.29
N TYR A 198 0.62 10.21 2.80
CA TYR A 198 1.04 10.99 3.96
C TYR A 198 2.15 11.99 3.62
N THR A 199 3.20 11.55 2.93
CA THR A 199 4.42 12.34 2.73
C THR A 199 5.05 12.12 1.35
N SER A 200 6.12 12.85 1.08
CA SER A 200 6.94 12.73 -0.11
C SER A 200 8.43 12.86 0.23
N TYR A 201 9.27 12.18 -0.53
CA TYR A 201 10.72 12.24 -0.38
C TYR A 201 11.41 12.71 -1.65
N HIS A 202 12.47 13.49 -1.48
CA HIS A 202 13.50 13.58 -2.51
C HIS A 202 14.39 12.35 -2.46
N ILE A 203 14.66 11.77 -3.62
CA ILE A 203 15.55 10.62 -3.76
C ILE A 203 16.57 10.80 -4.88
N TYR A 204 17.72 10.16 -4.74
CA TYR A 204 18.84 10.29 -5.67
C TYR A 204 19.50 8.95 -5.96
N ASP A 205 20.20 8.87 -7.09
CA ASP A 205 21.02 7.70 -7.41
C ASP A 205 22.27 7.72 -6.51
N PRO A 206 22.44 6.75 -5.61
CA PRO A 206 23.55 6.77 -4.67
C PRO A 206 24.89 6.39 -5.33
N HIS A 207 24.90 6.10 -6.64
CA HIS A 207 26.04 5.60 -7.41
C HIS A 207 26.70 4.36 -6.79
N ARG A 208 25.90 3.56 -6.07
CA ARG A 208 26.33 2.32 -5.42
C ARG A 208 26.21 1.16 -6.39
N PRO A 209 27.20 0.26 -6.44
CA PRO A 209 27.03 -1.02 -7.12
C PRO A 209 25.88 -1.81 -6.44
N PRO A 210 25.21 -2.73 -7.16
CA PRO A 210 24.23 -3.61 -6.55
C PRO A 210 24.83 -4.32 -5.33
N SER A 211 24.09 -4.34 -4.23
CA SER A 211 24.51 -5.04 -3.00
C SER A 211 24.68 -6.54 -3.26
N ASN A 212 25.72 -7.13 -2.67
CA ASN A 212 25.88 -8.60 -2.66
C ASN A 212 24.88 -9.28 -1.72
N VAL A 213 24.28 -8.52 -0.80
CA VAL A 213 23.25 -8.99 0.11
C VAL A 213 21.91 -8.45 -0.39
N THR A 214 20.98 -9.35 -0.66
CA THR A 214 19.67 -9.04 -1.22
C THR A 214 18.61 -8.94 -0.13
N ASP A 215 17.79 -7.91 -0.24
CA ASP A 215 16.57 -7.67 0.54
C ASP A 215 15.66 -6.74 -0.25
N TYR A 216 14.43 -6.52 0.21
CA TYR A 216 13.51 -5.64 -0.49
C TYR A 216 13.96 -4.18 -0.49
N GLN A 217 14.42 -3.59 0.63
CA GLN A 217 14.90 -2.20 0.65
C GLN A 217 16.09 -1.94 -0.29
N GLN A 218 17.05 -2.86 -0.36
CA GLN A 218 18.27 -2.75 -1.16
C GLN A 218 18.00 -3.00 -2.64
N ASP A 219 16.94 -3.73 -2.98
CA ASP A 219 16.51 -3.90 -4.38
C ASP A 219 16.06 -2.57 -5.01
N TRP A 220 15.65 -1.60 -4.20
CA TRP A 220 15.40 -0.24 -4.67
C TRP A 220 16.70 0.44 -5.10
N ASN A 221 17.80 0.22 -4.37
CA ASN A 221 19.09 0.90 -4.57
C ASN A 221 18.94 2.42 -4.78
N VAL A 222 18.27 3.08 -3.82
CA VAL A 222 18.02 4.53 -3.83
C VAL A 222 18.65 5.19 -2.60
N GLY A 223 19.06 6.45 -2.75
CA GLY A 223 19.42 7.32 -1.63
C GLY A 223 18.26 8.23 -1.24
N PHE A 224 18.05 8.42 0.06
CA PHE A 224 17.11 9.39 0.61
C PHE A 224 17.85 10.62 1.14
N ALA A 225 17.20 11.79 1.11
CA ALA A 225 17.64 12.92 1.92
C ALA A 225 17.63 12.54 3.42
N HIS A 226 18.29 13.31 4.30
CA HIS A 226 18.55 13.02 5.73
C HIS A 226 17.31 12.92 6.66
N SER A 227 16.16 12.59 6.10
CA SER A 227 14.82 12.72 6.66
C SER A 227 14.28 11.34 7.03
N GLU A 228 13.91 11.12 8.29
CA GLU A 228 13.48 9.79 8.77
C GLU A 228 12.01 9.49 8.43
N TRP A 229 11.06 10.30 8.91
CA TRP A 229 9.58 10.27 8.69
C TRP A 229 8.96 11.24 9.71
N LEU A 230 7.81 11.92 9.57
CA LEU A 230 6.88 12.21 8.48
C LEU A 230 7.01 13.71 8.13
N TYR A 231 7.06 14.07 6.84
CA TYR A 231 7.22 15.47 6.40
C TYR A 231 5.93 16.02 5.77
N GLU A 232 5.60 17.27 6.10
CA GLU A 232 4.50 17.98 5.44
C GLU A 232 4.93 18.47 4.05
N VAL A 233 4.58 17.69 3.01
CA VAL A 233 4.97 17.95 1.61
C VAL A 233 3.72 17.95 0.72
N PRO A 234 2.81 18.94 0.86
CA PRO A 234 1.48 18.91 0.24
C PRO A 234 1.51 18.83 -1.29
N TRP A 235 2.46 19.47 -1.97
CA TRP A 235 2.57 19.43 -3.43
C TRP A 235 2.83 18.00 -3.96
N GLY A 236 3.30 17.11 -3.10
CA GLY A 236 3.45 15.69 -3.39
C GLY A 236 2.14 14.97 -3.64
N MET A 237 1.05 15.39 -2.97
CA MET A 237 -0.31 14.86 -3.21
C MET A 237 -0.73 15.09 -4.66
N TYR A 238 -0.56 16.31 -5.17
CA TYR A 238 -0.82 16.62 -6.58
C TYR A 238 0.00 15.73 -7.52
N LYS A 239 1.29 15.56 -7.24
CA LYS A 239 2.19 14.75 -8.06
C LYS A 239 1.82 13.26 -8.03
N ALA A 240 1.49 12.71 -6.87
CA ALA A 240 1.09 11.33 -6.71
C ALA A 240 -0.19 11.02 -7.51
N VAL A 241 -1.22 11.85 -7.35
CA VAL A 241 -2.50 11.72 -8.05
C VAL A 241 -2.32 11.87 -9.57
N THR A 242 -1.62 12.92 -10.02
CA THR A 242 -1.36 13.14 -11.44
C THR A 242 -0.53 12.01 -12.05
N TYR A 243 0.44 11.47 -11.32
CA TYR A 243 1.23 10.33 -11.78
C TYR A 243 0.35 9.11 -12.02
N VAL A 244 -0.53 8.75 -11.07
CA VAL A 244 -1.42 7.61 -11.24
C VAL A 244 -2.35 7.85 -12.44
N LYS A 245 -2.93 9.05 -12.53
CA LYS A 245 -3.80 9.45 -13.64
C LYS A 245 -3.11 9.23 -14.99
N GLU A 246 -1.93 9.81 -15.18
CA GLU A 246 -1.21 9.75 -16.45
C GLU A 246 -0.65 8.35 -16.75
N ARG A 247 -0.17 7.64 -15.72
CA ARG A 247 0.52 6.36 -15.88
C ARG A 247 -0.44 5.18 -16.07
N TYR A 248 -1.59 5.23 -15.41
CA TYR A 248 -2.54 4.11 -15.31
C TYR A 248 -3.91 4.40 -15.91
N GLY A 249 -4.05 5.47 -16.69
CA GLY A 249 -5.26 5.72 -17.48
C GLY A 249 -6.41 6.35 -16.72
N SER A 250 -6.11 7.22 -15.76
CA SER A 250 -7.08 8.02 -14.98
C SER A 250 -8.14 7.17 -14.27
N PRO A 251 -7.74 6.24 -13.38
CA PRO A 251 -8.71 5.51 -12.56
C PRO A 251 -9.52 6.49 -11.69
N ASN A 252 -10.70 6.07 -11.27
CA ASN A 252 -11.42 6.73 -10.19
C ASN A 252 -10.64 6.53 -8.87
N ILE A 253 -10.44 7.60 -8.08
CA ILE A 253 -9.58 7.57 -6.89
C ILE A 253 -10.36 8.00 -5.64
N ILE A 254 -10.17 7.26 -4.55
CA ILE A 254 -10.43 7.72 -3.18
C ILE A 254 -9.09 7.92 -2.49
N LEU A 255 -8.88 9.08 -1.86
CA LEU A 255 -7.80 9.25 -0.89
C LEU A 255 -8.28 8.67 0.43
N SER A 256 -7.84 7.46 0.75
CA SER A 256 -8.38 6.63 1.81
C SER A 256 -7.73 6.83 3.17
N GLU A 257 -6.51 7.36 3.19
CA GLU A 257 -5.88 7.87 4.40
C GLU A 257 -4.96 9.05 4.06
N ASN A 258 -4.99 10.07 4.91
CA ASN A 258 -4.08 11.22 4.91
C ASN A 258 -4.15 11.84 6.29
N GLY A 259 -3.02 12.15 6.91
CA GLY A 259 -2.97 12.65 8.28
C GLY A 259 -1.57 13.01 8.75
N MET A 260 -1.50 13.47 9.99
CA MET A 260 -0.25 13.70 10.72
C MET A 260 -0.43 13.40 12.20
N ASP A 261 0.64 12.95 12.84
CA ASP A 261 0.73 12.71 14.28
C ASP A 261 1.05 13.99 15.06
N ASP A 262 0.80 13.94 16.36
CA ASP A 262 1.31 14.91 17.33
C ASP A 262 2.11 14.14 18.40
N PRO A 263 3.07 14.79 19.09
CA PRO A 263 3.79 14.14 20.18
C PRO A 263 2.85 13.59 21.26
N GLY A 264 3.01 12.31 21.62
CA GLY A 264 2.18 11.65 22.64
C GLY A 264 2.35 12.19 24.08
N ASN A 265 3.28 13.12 24.31
CA ASN A 265 3.54 13.73 25.62
C ASN A 265 2.89 15.12 25.80
N LEU A 266 2.04 15.55 24.87
CA LEU A 266 1.27 16.80 25.02
C LEU A 266 0.25 16.71 26.16
N THR A 267 0.03 17.83 26.84
CA THR A 267 -1.08 17.96 27.81
C THR A 267 -2.42 18.01 27.08
N PHE A 268 -3.50 17.50 27.69
CA PHE A 268 -4.84 17.52 27.08
C PHE A 268 -5.28 18.89 26.53
N PRO A 269 -5.12 20.03 27.23
CA PRO A 269 -5.47 21.33 26.62
C PRO A 269 -4.65 21.68 25.38
N LYS A 270 -3.39 21.23 25.29
CA LYS A 270 -2.55 21.45 24.11
C LYS A 270 -2.93 20.53 22.96
N SER A 271 -3.28 19.27 23.23
CA SER A 271 -3.70 18.33 22.17
C SER A 271 -5.04 18.74 21.52
N LEU A 272 -5.92 19.42 22.26
CA LEU A 272 -7.15 20.01 21.70
C LEU A 272 -6.92 21.22 20.78
N HIS A 273 -5.70 21.78 20.73
CA HIS A 273 -5.35 22.94 19.92
C HIS A 273 -4.42 22.55 18.76
N ASP A 274 -4.86 21.61 17.94
CA ASP A 274 -4.11 20.98 16.83
C ASP A 274 -4.12 21.81 15.52
N SER A 275 -3.77 23.09 15.62
CA SER A 275 -3.74 24.00 14.45
C SER A 275 -2.82 23.52 13.32
N ASN A 276 -1.77 22.75 13.64
CA ASN A 276 -0.89 22.14 12.66
C ASN A 276 -1.64 21.10 11.80
N ARG A 277 -2.38 20.17 12.43
CA ARG A 277 -3.23 19.19 11.72
C ARG A 277 -4.26 19.86 10.82
N VAL A 278 -4.88 20.96 11.28
CA VAL A 278 -5.80 21.76 10.44
C VAL A 278 -5.08 22.34 9.21
N ASN A 279 -3.86 22.86 9.37
CA ASN A 279 -3.06 23.43 8.28
C ASN A 279 -2.57 22.35 7.31
N PHE A 280 -2.16 21.19 7.83
CA PHE A 280 -1.82 20.00 7.06
C PHE A 280 -2.97 19.65 6.11
N TYR A 281 -4.17 19.39 6.64
CA TYR A 281 -5.32 19.03 5.82
C TYR A 281 -5.67 20.11 4.80
N ARG A 282 -5.66 21.39 5.19
CA ARG A 282 -5.93 22.49 4.27
C ARG A 282 -4.95 22.51 3.10
N SER A 283 -3.66 22.29 3.36
CA SER A 283 -2.62 22.33 2.33
C SER A 283 -2.70 21.12 1.38
N TYR A 284 -2.94 19.91 1.90
CA TYR A 284 -3.09 18.70 1.08
C TYR A 284 -4.39 18.70 0.27
N LEU A 285 -5.52 19.13 0.86
CA LEU A 285 -6.79 19.24 0.14
C LEU A 285 -6.74 20.28 -0.98
N LYS A 286 -5.94 21.35 -0.83
CA LYS A 286 -5.71 22.32 -1.91
C LYS A 286 -5.01 21.68 -3.11
N GLU A 287 -3.98 20.87 -2.87
CA GLU A 287 -3.25 20.18 -3.94
C GLU A 287 -4.06 19.04 -4.56
N LEU A 288 -4.89 18.35 -3.76
CA LEU A 288 -5.87 17.40 -4.27
C LEU A 288 -6.90 18.07 -5.19
N LYS A 289 -7.46 19.21 -4.76
CA LYS A 289 -8.38 20.02 -5.57
C LYS A 289 -7.74 20.48 -6.87
N ARG A 290 -6.46 20.88 -6.83
CA ARG A 290 -5.70 21.23 -8.03
C ARG A 290 -5.58 20.04 -8.99
N ALA A 291 -5.32 18.83 -8.49
CA ALA A 291 -5.26 17.65 -9.34
C ALA A 291 -6.63 17.34 -9.98
N MET A 292 -7.73 17.57 -9.24
CA MET A 292 -9.10 17.47 -9.78
C MET A 292 -9.35 18.50 -10.89
N ASP A 293 -8.91 19.74 -10.70
CA ASP A 293 -9.02 20.80 -11.71
C ASP A 293 -8.23 20.47 -12.99
N ASP A 294 -7.12 19.75 -12.83
CA ASP A 294 -6.33 19.22 -13.94
C ASP A 294 -6.86 17.86 -14.46
N GLY A 295 -8.07 17.44 -14.04
CA GLY A 295 -8.82 16.32 -14.60
C GLY A 295 -8.56 14.96 -13.96
N ALA A 296 -8.05 14.90 -12.73
CA ALA A 296 -8.05 13.65 -11.95
C ALA A 296 -9.47 13.33 -11.44
N ASP A 297 -9.89 12.08 -11.55
CA ASP A 297 -11.21 11.61 -11.11
C ASP A 297 -11.17 11.20 -9.63
N ILE A 298 -11.43 12.16 -8.74
CA ILE A 298 -11.43 11.95 -7.27
C ILE A 298 -12.88 11.93 -6.76
N THR A 299 -13.27 10.86 -6.06
CA THR A 299 -14.64 10.70 -5.53
C THR A 299 -14.73 10.64 -4.01
N GLY A 300 -13.60 10.58 -3.30
CA GLY A 300 -13.59 10.51 -1.84
C GLY A 300 -12.27 10.96 -1.22
N TYR A 301 -12.38 11.42 0.02
CA TYR A 301 -11.26 11.76 0.90
C TYR A 301 -11.61 11.35 2.33
N PHE A 302 -10.77 10.53 2.94
CA PHE A 302 -10.88 10.09 4.34
C PHE A 302 -9.65 10.57 5.11
N ALA A 303 -9.89 11.36 6.15
CA ALA A 303 -8.84 11.80 7.05
C ALA A 303 -8.44 10.63 7.97
N TRP A 304 -7.14 10.39 8.10
CA TRP A 304 -6.59 9.59 9.16
C TRP A 304 -6.21 10.51 10.33
N SER A 305 -6.76 10.36 11.53
CA SER A 305 -7.70 9.33 11.98
C SER A 305 -8.94 9.96 12.62
N ILE A 306 -9.98 9.15 12.84
CA ILE A 306 -11.20 9.61 13.53
C ILE A 306 -10.94 9.97 15.00
N LEU A 307 -10.00 9.26 15.63
CA LEU A 307 -9.64 9.36 17.05
C LEU A 307 -8.16 8.97 17.21
N ASP A 308 -7.52 9.51 18.26
CA ASP A 308 -6.24 9.00 18.75
C ASP A 308 -6.31 7.47 18.90
N ASN A 309 -5.28 6.78 18.44
CA ASN A 309 -5.23 5.32 18.41
C ASN A 309 -3.78 4.81 18.60
N PHE A 310 -3.60 3.49 18.50
CA PHE A 310 -2.29 2.86 18.61
C PHE A 310 -1.59 2.93 17.24
N GLU A 311 -0.61 3.84 17.15
CA GLU A 311 0.29 3.99 16.00
C GLU A 311 1.46 3.00 16.07
#